data_AF-I4LZZ3-F1
#
_entry.id   AF-I4LZZ3-F1
#
_cell.length_a   1.000
_cell.length_b   1.000
_cell.length_c   1.000
_cell.angle_alpha   90.00
_cell.angle_beta   90.00
_cell.angle_gamma   90.00
#
_symmetry.space_group_name_H-M   'P 1'
#
loop_
_entity.id
_entity.type
_entity.pdbx_description
1 polymer ?
#
loop_
_entity_poly.entity_id
_entity_poly.type
_entity_poly.pdbx_seq_one_letter_code
_entity_poly.pdbx_strand_id
1 'polypeptide(L)'
;VDASKAKDVVTEPMNLGDETAYLVTRAGSFVGKWCTKSGDCINLIPCLYESEKKWEKDEKSITELIPADIADKNGKIPDKNSEGYMNYNGVLYLSSLGQDPTDYAVFDKNLPNSSMMRNHLISGDTGAVELYAGGFIAQCGNQDAPIYGGGFTCLNGKYVQFPDNDPEEYERIHDDPGYGIGYYYTMQDFMVVVPVGAKFDKLVNSGYFVGKVENKPDLTRPFILRRNPKLYKETRKDLPAGGGDWINPFVPTERSRAVPFAPAPDDSNAYYLVEEPFDWSSIPGESL
;
A
#
# COMPACT_ATOMS: atom_id res chain seq x y z
N VAL A 1 16.04 2.70 -10.03
CA VAL A 1 15.00 2.80 -11.10
C VAL A 1 15.14 4.15 -11.81
N ASP A 2 15.03 4.17 -13.14
CA ASP A 2 14.96 5.39 -13.98
C ASP A 2 13.47 5.71 -14.23
N ALA A 3 13.08 6.97 -14.06
CA ALA A 3 11.70 7.43 -14.22
C ALA A 3 11.11 7.13 -15.61
N SER A 4 11.93 7.12 -16.67
CA SER A 4 11.49 6.77 -18.02
C SER A 4 11.06 5.30 -18.15
N LYS A 5 11.52 4.44 -17.23
CA LYS A 5 11.23 3.00 -17.19
C LYS A 5 10.36 2.61 -16.00
N ALA A 6 9.89 3.56 -15.19
CA ALA A 6 9.14 3.27 -13.96
C ALA A 6 7.96 2.32 -14.24
N LYS A 7 7.19 2.60 -15.30
CA LYS A 7 6.07 1.76 -15.77
C LYS A 7 6.50 0.34 -16.14
N ASP A 8 7.58 0.18 -16.91
CA ASP A 8 8.07 -1.14 -17.32
C ASP A 8 8.61 -1.98 -16.15
N VAL A 9 9.16 -1.30 -15.14
CA VAL A 9 9.72 -1.94 -13.94
C VAL A 9 8.61 -2.48 -13.05
N VAL A 10 7.54 -1.71 -12.87
CA VAL A 10 6.47 -2.06 -11.93
C VAL A 10 5.34 -2.89 -12.57
N THR A 11 5.36 -3.10 -13.89
CA THR A 11 4.26 -3.79 -14.59
C THR A 11 4.60 -5.17 -15.14
N GLU A 12 3.58 -6.00 -15.26
CA GLU A 12 3.59 -7.25 -16.02
C GLU A 12 2.41 -7.33 -17.01
N PRO A 13 2.61 -7.92 -18.21
CA PRO A 13 1.52 -8.07 -19.17
C PRO A 13 0.50 -9.11 -18.69
N MET A 14 -0.78 -8.81 -18.87
CA MET A 14 -1.92 -9.70 -18.65
C MET A 14 -2.78 -9.75 -19.91
N ASN A 15 -3.24 -10.94 -20.29
CA ASN A 15 -4.20 -11.09 -21.39
C ASN A 15 -5.61 -10.74 -20.91
N LEU A 16 -6.26 -9.78 -21.58
CA LEU A 16 -7.63 -9.35 -21.32
C LEU A 16 -8.47 -9.58 -22.59
N GLY A 17 -8.75 -10.85 -22.90
CA GLY A 17 -9.38 -11.22 -24.18
C GLY A 17 -8.43 -10.96 -25.36
N ASP A 18 -8.85 -10.10 -26.28
CA ASP A 18 -8.07 -9.72 -27.47
C ASP A 18 -7.06 -8.57 -27.20
N GLU A 19 -7.08 -7.99 -26.00
CA GLU A 19 -6.21 -6.88 -25.60
C GLU A 19 -5.14 -7.33 -24.59
N THR A 20 -4.01 -6.61 -24.56
CA THR A 20 -2.98 -6.77 -23.52
C THR A 20 -3.09 -5.64 -22.51
N ALA A 21 -3.45 -5.99 -21.28
CA ALA A 21 -3.40 -5.12 -20.12
C ALA A 21 -2.03 -5.21 -19.43
N TYR A 22 -1.71 -4.25 -18.57
CA TYR A 22 -0.50 -4.28 -17.74
C TYR A 22 -0.87 -4.18 -16.27
N LEU A 23 -0.52 -5.19 -15.47
CA LEU A 23 -0.74 -5.19 -14.02
C LEU A 23 0.43 -4.49 -13.34
N VAL A 24 0.16 -3.44 -12.56
CA VAL A 24 1.12 -2.73 -11.71
C VAL A 24 1.29 -3.52 -10.41
N THR A 25 2.09 -4.59 -10.45
CA THR A 25 2.27 -5.52 -9.33
C THR A 25 3.71 -5.65 -8.87
N ARG A 26 4.71 -5.31 -9.69
CA ARG A 26 6.12 -5.62 -9.40
C ARG A 26 6.75 -4.59 -8.46
N ALA A 27 6.89 -4.95 -7.20
CA ALA A 27 7.47 -4.11 -6.17
C ALA A 27 8.96 -4.40 -5.89
N GLY A 28 9.51 -5.50 -6.40
CA GLY A 28 10.86 -5.97 -6.09
C GLY A 28 11.98 -4.95 -6.26
N SER A 29 11.88 -4.04 -7.24
CA SER A 29 12.89 -3.00 -7.47
C SER A 29 12.97 -1.91 -6.40
N PHE A 30 12.09 -1.96 -5.39
CA PHE A 30 12.12 -1.06 -4.24
C PHE A 30 12.65 -1.73 -2.96
N VAL A 31 12.96 -3.03 -3.01
CA VAL A 31 13.64 -3.74 -1.92
C VAL A 31 14.98 -3.06 -1.65
N GLY A 32 15.29 -2.87 -0.37
CA GLY A 32 16.56 -2.31 0.05
C GLY A 32 16.45 -1.38 1.25
N LYS A 33 17.63 -0.92 1.70
CA LYS A 33 17.77 0.04 2.78
C LYS A 33 17.75 1.45 2.22
N TRP A 34 16.86 2.27 2.75
CA TRP A 34 16.65 3.66 2.37
C TRP A 34 16.90 4.53 3.60
N CYS A 35 17.79 5.52 3.53
CA CYS A 35 18.14 6.34 4.69
C CYS A 35 18.06 7.84 4.37
N THR A 36 17.56 8.62 5.33
CA THR A 36 17.68 10.08 5.32
C THR A 36 19.13 10.49 5.55
N LYS A 37 19.46 11.76 5.25
CA LYS A 37 20.78 12.31 5.56
C LYS A 37 21.07 12.42 7.06
N SER A 38 20.04 12.44 7.91
CA SER A 38 20.19 12.39 9.38
C SER A 38 20.51 10.99 9.90
N GLY A 39 20.38 9.95 9.07
CA GLY A 39 20.68 8.56 9.42
C GLY A 39 19.45 7.72 9.81
N ASP A 40 18.23 8.26 9.73
CA ASP A 40 17.02 7.47 9.91
C ASP A 40 16.81 6.56 8.70
N CYS A 41 16.63 5.26 8.92
CA CYS A 41 16.55 4.29 7.84
C CYS A 41 15.24 3.50 7.86
N ILE A 42 14.73 3.20 6.67
CA ILE A 42 13.66 2.24 6.39
C ILE A 42 14.29 1.12 5.58
N ASN A 43 14.07 -0.13 5.98
CA ASN A 43 14.47 -1.27 5.16
C ASN A 43 13.23 -1.94 4.60
N LEU A 44 13.05 -1.90 3.28
CA LEU A 44 11.95 -2.56 2.60
C LEU A 44 12.40 -3.97 2.21
N ILE A 45 11.66 -4.97 2.67
CA ILE A 45 11.92 -6.38 2.39
C ILE A 45 10.67 -7.02 1.76
N PRO A 46 10.82 -8.14 1.01
CA PRO A 46 9.66 -8.90 0.55
C PRO A 46 8.79 -9.35 1.72
N CYS A 47 7.47 -9.25 1.57
CA CYS A 47 6.53 -9.87 2.51
C CYS A 47 6.51 -11.39 2.27
N LEU A 48 6.61 -12.20 3.33
CA LEU A 48 6.49 -13.65 3.26
C LEU A 48 5.22 -14.14 3.95
N TYR A 49 4.52 -15.09 3.32
CA TYR A 49 3.41 -15.79 3.95
C TYR A 49 3.91 -16.81 4.98
N GLU A 50 3.05 -17.22 5.92
CA GLU A 50 3.44 -18.13 7.01
C GLU A 50 4.03 -19.45 6.48
N SER A 51 3.44 -20.00 5.41
CA SER A 51 3.90 -21.21 4.73
C SER A 51 5.25 -21.06 4.03
N GLU A 52 5.68 -19.82 3.75
CA GLU A 52 6.95 -19.53 3.08
C GLU A 52 8.06 -19.37 4.12
N LYS A 53 9.16 -20.12 3.93
CA LYS A 53 10.30 -20.09 4.86
C LYS A 53 11.38 -19.10 4.44
N LYS A 54 11.47 -18.80 3.15
CA LYS A 54 12.41 -17.83 2.56
C LYS A 54 11.90 -17.42 1.18
N TRP A 55 12.37 -16.29 0.71
CA TRP A 55 12.14 -15.89 -0.67
C TRP A 55 13.05 -16.68 -1.61
N GLU A 56 12.46 -17.48 -2.51
CA GLU A 56 13.20 -18.29 -3.49
C GLU A 56 13.01 -17.81 -4.93
N LYS A 57 12.22 -16.75 -5.12
CA LYS A 57 11.78 -16.32 -6.45
C LYS A 57 12.56 -15.09 -6.92
N ASP A 58 12.46 -14.78 -8.21
CA ASP A 58 13.14 -13.62 -8.80
C ASP A 58 12.56 -12.29 -8.30
N GLU A 59 13.30 -11.19 -8.49
CA GLU A 59 12.86 -9.83 -8.13
C GLU A 59 11.50 -9.48 -8.76
N LYS A 60 11.24 -9.96 -9.97
CA LYS A 60 10.01 -9.65 -10.74
C LYS A 60 8.75 -10.28 -10.17
N SER A 61 8.90 -11.33 -9.36
CA SER A 61 7.79 -11.99 -8.67
C SER A 61 7.46 -11.39 -7.30
N ILE A 62 8.24 -10.41 -6.83
CA ILE A 62 7.95 -9.70 -5.58
C ILE A 62 6.82 -8.71 -5.84
N THR A 63 5.65 -9.01 -5.28
CA THR A 63 4.46 -8.14 -5.41
C THR A 63 4.14 -7.34 -4.16
N GLU A 64 4.75 -7.69 -3.04
CA GLU A 64 4.43 -7.17 -1.71
C GLU A 64 5.71 -6.85 -0.96
N LEU A 65 5.74 -5.67 -0.34
CA LEU A 65 6.85 -5.25 0.50
C LEU A 65 6.36 -5.00 1.91
N ILE A 66 7.28 -5.08 2.86
CA ILE A 66 7.02 -4.68 4.23
C ILE A 66 8.22 -3.92 4.80
N PRO A 67 8.01 -2.84 5.55
CA PRO A 67 9.06 -2.23 6.34
C PRO A 67 9.58 -3.17 7.45
N ALA A 68 10.89 -3.36 7.54
CA ALA A 68 11.50 -4.27 8.51
C ALA A 68 11.36 -3.83 9.97
N ASP A 69 10.97 -2.58 10.24
CA ASP A 69 10.65 -2.07 11.58
C ASP A 69 9.31 -2.62 12.12
N ILE A 70 8.45 -3.16 11.24
CA ILE A 70 7.17 -3.77 11.62
C ILE A 70 7.11 -5.28 11.33
N ALA A 71 8.01 -5.81 10.49
CA ALA A 71 8.12 -7.23 10.23
C ALA A 71 8.95 -7.96 11.31
N ASP A 72 8.75 -9.26 11.43
CA ASP A 72 9.71 -10.14 12.08
C ASP A 72 11.01 -10.22 11.26
N LYS A 73 12.01 -10.91 11.81
CA LYS A 73 13.32 -11.05 11.15
C LYS A 73 13.24 -11.67 9.75
N ASN A 74 12.17 -12.36 9.39
CA ASN A 74 12.00 -13.04 8.11
C ASN A 74 11.07 -12.29 7.14
N GLY A 75 10.59 -11.09 7.47
CA GLY A 75 9.62 -10.39 6.62
C GLY A 75 8.18 -10.87 6.80
N LYS A 76 7.87 -11.55 7.91
CA LYS A 76 6.50 -11.92 8.29
C LYS A 76 5.94 -10.87 9.23
N ILE A 77 4.65 -10.58 9.16
CA ILE A 77 4.03 -9.76 10.20
C ILE A 77 3.94 -10.58 11.48
N PRO A 78 4.47 -10.12 12.63
CA PRO A 78 4.40 -10.86 13.88
C PRO A 78 2.94 -10.99 14.33
N ASP A 79 2.31 -12.09 13.95
CA ASP A 79 0.94 -12.36 14.34
C ASP A 79 0.91 -13.25 15.58
N LYS A 80 0.67 -12.64 16.75
CA LYS A 80 0.48 -13.41 17.98
C LYS A 80 -0.99 -13.77 18.23
N ASN A 81 -1.94 -13.18 17.50
CA ASN A 81 -3.33 -13.09 17.95
C ASN A 81 -4.40 -13.31 16.87
N SER A 82 -4.10 -13.46 15.58
CA SER A 82 -5.14 -13.75 14.60
C SER A 82 -5.44 -15.25 14.55
N GLU A 83 -6.71 -15.58 14.69
CA GLU A 83 -7.28 -16.89 14.46
C GLU A 83 -7.29 -17.20 12.95
N GLY A 84 -6.12 -17.26 12.32
CA GLY A 84 -5.96 -17.68 10.92
C GLY A 84 -6.28 -16.61 9.86
N TYR A 85 -6.26 -15.33 10.19
CA TYR A 85 -6.46 -14.25 9.22
C TYR A 85 -5.13 -13.56 8.87
N MET A 86 -4.89 -13.33 7.58
CA MET A 86 -3.72 -12.59 7.12
C MET A 86 -3.71 -11.18 7.71
N ASN A 87 -2.77 -10.89 8.63
CA ASN A 87 -2.52 -9.53 9.06
C ASN A 87 -1.84 -8.80 7.91
N TYR A 88 -2.52 -7.83 7.32
CA TYR A 88 -2.03 -7.04 6.21
C TYR A 88 -1.61 -5.63 6.65
N ASN A 89 -1.64 -5.35 7.96
CA ASN A 89 -1.26 -4.05 8.47
C ASN A 89 0.21 -3.77 8.16
N GLY A 90 0.42 -2.74 7.34
CA GLY A 90 1.75 -2.31 6.92
C GLY A 90 2.36 -3.11 5.76
N VAL A 91 1.66 -4.09 5.17
CA VAL A 91 2.06 -4.64 3.86
C VAL A 91 1.80 -3.59 2.80
N LEU A 92 2.83 -3.27 2.03
CA LEU A 92 2.83 -2.25 1.00
C LEU A 92 2.58 -2.88 -0.36
N TYR A 93 1.63 -2.28 -1.08
CA TYR A 93 1.22 -2.66 -2.42
C TYR A 93 1.31 -1.48 -3.38
N LEU A 94 1.39 -1.79 -4.68
CA LEU A 94 1.26 -0.80 -5.75
C LEU A 94 -0.20 -0.57 -6.16
N SER A 95 -1.13 -1.42 -5.71
CA SER A 95 -2.56 -1.39 -6.05
C SER A 95 -3.45 -1.17 -4.83
N SER A 96 -4.62 -0.55 -5.05
CA SER A 96 -5.60 -0.16 -4.02
C SER A 96 -6.25 -1.34 -3.31
N LEU A 97 -6.01 -2.57 -3.80
CA LEU A 97 -6.54 -3.86 -3.35
C LEU A 97 -7.94 -3.78 -2.75
N GLY A 98 -8.95 -4.38 -3.37
CA GLY A 98 -10.36 -4.41 -2.94
C GLY A 98 -11.15 -3.08 -2.80
N GLN A 99 -10.68 -1.92 -3.27
CA GLN A 99 -11.41 -0.64 -3.25
C GLN A 99 -12.30 -0.40 -4.49
N ASP A 100 -11.88 -0.75 -5.70
CA ASP A 100 -12.63 -0.61 -6.98
C ASP A 100 -11.87 -1.31 -8.15
N PRO A 101 -12.22 -1.20 -9.45
CA PRO A 101 -11.48 -1.87 -10.53
C PRO A 101 -9.95 -1.63 -10.56
N THR A 102 -9.39 -0.64 -9.81
CA THR A 102 -7.95 -0.46 -9.59
C THR A 102 -7.28 -1.52 -8.72
N ASP A 103 -8.05 -2.44 -8.14
CA ASP A 103 -7.54 -3.47 -7.24
C ASP A 103 -6.54 -4.42 -7.90
N TYR A 104 -6.71 -4.62 -9.20
CA TYR A 104 -5.79 -5.37 -10.05
C TYR A 104 -4.75 -4.48 -10.73
N ALA A 105 -4.65 -3.20 -10.35
CA ALA A 105 -3.61 -2.28 -10.81
C ALA A 105 -3.44 -2.25 -12.34
N VAL A 106 -4.55 -2.26 -13.07
CA VAL A 106 -4.52 -2.37 -14.54
C VAL A 106 -4.20 -1.02 -15.18
N PHE A 107 -3.19 -1.04 -16.03
CA PHE A 107 -2.62 0.12 -16.70
C PHE A 107 -2.57 -0.07 -18.21
N ASP A 108 -2.94 0.96 -18.97
CA ASP A 108 -2.61 1.09 -20.39
C ASP A 108 -1.37 1.96 -20.54
N LYS A 109 -0.27 1.35 -20.99
CA LYS A 109 1.02 2.04 -21.19
C LYS A 109 1.02 3.12 -22.24
N ASN A 110 0.03 3.14 -23.13
CA ASN A 110 -0.10 4.14 -24.17
C ASN A 110 -0.88 5.37 -23.70
N LEU A 111 -1.56 5.31 -22.55
CA LEU A 111 -2.39 6.40 -22.03
C LEU A 111 -1.81 6.97 -20.73
N PRO A 112 -1.52 8.29 -20.67
CA PRO A 112 -1.03 8.96 -19.46
C PRO A 112 -2.11 9.15 -18.38
N ASN A 113 -3.29 8.53 -18.55
CA ASN A 113 -4.40 8.58 -17.62
C ASN A 113 -5.29 7.33 -17.80
N SER A 114 -4.72 6.14 -17.53
CA SER A 114 -5.49 4.89 -17.54
C SER A 114 -6.75 5.05 -16.69
N SER A 115 -7.92 4.73 -17.25
CA SER A 115 -9.22 4.99 -16.62
C SER A 115 -9.35 4.37 -15.24
N MET A 116 -8.77 3.17 -15.08
CA MET A 116 -8.66 2.46 -13.81
C MET A 116 -7.77 3.27 -12.87
N MET A 117 -6.46 3.36 -13.11
CA MET A 117 -5.52 3.98 -12.15
C MET A 117 -5.40 5.52 -12.22
N ARG A 118 -6.42 6.25 -12.68
CA ARG A 118 -6.35 7.69 -13.01
C ARG A 118 -5.91 8.64 -11.89
N ASN A 119 -6.09 8.25 -10.63
CA ASN A 119 -5.67 9.06 -9.48
C ASN A 119 -4.33 8.63 -8.87
N HIS A 120 -3.71 7.56 -9.39
CA HIS A 120 -2.42 7.06 -8.94
C HIS A 120 -1.28 7.78 -9.68
N LEU A 121 -0.17 8.06 -9.01
CA LEU A 121 1.03 8.69 -9.59
C LEU A 121 1.56 7.91 -10.79
N ILE A 122 1.47 6.57 -10.78
CA ILE A 122 1.92 5.70 -11.88
C ILE A 122 1.19 5.99 -13.20
N SER A 123 -0.06 6.46 -13.16
CA SER A 123 -0.82 6.79 -14.38
C SER A 123 -0.22 8.01 -15.09
N GLY A 124 0.26 8.99 -14.33
CA GLY A 124 0.84 10.24 -14.83
C GLY A 124 2.17 10.07 -15.56
N ASP A 125 2.82 11.21 -15.82
CA ASP A 125 4.08 11.30 -16.59
C ASP A 125 5.24 11.84 -15.76
N THR A 126 5.10 11.89 -14.43
CA THR A 126 6.16 12.33 -13.50
C THR A 126 7.21 11.24 -13.29
N GLY A 127 6.84 9.97 -13.48
CA GLY A 127 7.67 8.80 -13.22
C GLY A 127 7.69 8.36 -11.75
N ALA A 128 6.95 9.03 -10.86
CA ALA A 128 6.78 8.61 -9.47
C ALA A 128 5.70 7.54 -9.35
N VAL A 129 5.79 6.72 -8.30
CA VAL A 129 4.80 5.67 -7.98
C VAL A 129 4.51 5.67 -6.48
N GLU A 130 3.39 5.10 -6.08
CA GLU A 130 3.03 4.93 -4.68
C GLU A 130 3.19 3.48 -4.21
N LEU A 131 3.57 3.30 -2.95
CA LEU A 131 3.47 2.04 -2.21
C LEU A 131 2.60 2.32 -0.99
N TYR A 132 1.50 1.62 -0.79
CA TYR A 132 0.60 1.90 0.34
C TYR A 132 0.00 0.64 0.93
N ALA A 133 -0.31 0.72 2.23
CA ALA A 133 -0.89 -0.37 3.00
C ALA A 133 -2.39 -0.16 3.26
N GLY A 134 -3.10 -1.27 3.49
CA GLY A 134 -4.48 -1.25 4.01
C GLY A 134 -5.54 -0.72 3.05
N GLY A 135 -5.35 -0.87 1.73
CA GLY A 135 -6.31 -0.43 0.72
C GLY A 135 -7.74 -0.91 0.98
N PHE A 136 -8.01 -2.22 0.94
CA PHE A 136 -9.31 -2.88 1.21
C PHE A 136 -9.65 -3.08 2.70
N ILE A 137 -8.84 -2.59 3.61
CA ILE A 137 -8.92 -3.04 5.00
C ILE A 137 -9.53 -1.93 5.83
N ALA A 138 -10.84 -2.05 6.03
CA ALA A 138 -11.50 -1.33 7.09
C ALA A 138 -11.13 -1.98 8.44
N GLN A 139 -11.50 -1.32 9.52
CA GLN A 139 -11.38 -1.84 10.87
C GLN A 139 -12.74 -1.84 11.55
N CYS A 140 -12.95 -2.81 12.42
CA CYS A 140 -14.09 -2.88 13.33
C CYS A 140 -13.58 -3.32 14.71
N GLY A 141 -13.76 -2.49 15.74
CA GLY A 141 -13.31 -2.83 17.09
C GLY A 141 -11.81 -3.11 17.20
N ASN A 142 -10.98 -2.42 16.40
CA ASN A 142 -9.54 -2.64 16.23
C ASN A 142 -9.14 -3.99 15.59
N GLN A 143 -10.07 -4.70 14.98
CA GLN A 143 -9.79 -5.87 14.14
C GLN A 143 -9.87 -5.49 12.67
N ASP A 144 -9.04 -6.13 11.85
CA ASP A 144 -9.06 -5.97 10.41
C ASP A 144 -10.37 -6.53 9.84
N ALA A 145 -11.00 -5.75 8.97
CA ALA A 145 -12.26 -6.06 8.32
C ALA A 145 -12.09 -5.89 6.80
N PRO A 146 -11.64 -6.94 6.09
CA PRO A 146 -11.56 -6.92 4.63
C PRO A 146 -12.95 -6.66 4.04
N ILE A 147 -13.12 -5.63 3.22
CA ILE A 147 -14.44 -5.17 2.74
C ILE A 147 -15.18 -6.23 1.89
N TYR A 148 -14.44 -7.15 1.27
CA TYR A 148 -14.99 -8.30 0.54
C TYR A 148 -14.80 -9.64 1.27
N GLY A 149 -14.35 -9.60 2.52
CA GLY A 149 -14.28 -10.77 3.37
C GLY A 149 -15.69 -11.22 3.76
N GLY A 150 -16.00 -12.49 3.52
CA GLY A 150 -17.19 -13.13 4.08
C GLY A 150 -16.94 -13.56 5.54
N GLY A 151 -18.01 -13.87 6.26
CA GLY A 151 -17.91 -14.55 7.55
C GLY A 151 -17.93 -13.66 8.79
N PHE A 152 -18.03 -12.34 8.68
CA PHE A 152 -18.12 -11.44 9.84
C PHE A 152 -18.96 -10.19 9.56
N THR A 153 -19.29 -9.45 10.62
CA THR A 153 -19.89 -8.11 10.54
C THR A 153 -19.35 -7.20 11.66
N CYS A 154 -19.56 -5.90 11.52
CA CYS A 154 -19.39 -4.95 12.61
C CYS A 154 -20.73 -4.68 13.27
N LEU A 155 -20.82 -4.95 14.57
CA LEU A 155 -22.00 -4.74 15.38
C LEU A 155 -21.78 -3.57 16.35
N ASN A 156 -22.23 -2.37 15.98
CA ASN A 156 -21.97 -1.13 16.73
C ASN A 156 -20.48 -0.93 17.11
N GLY A 157 -19.57 -1.19 16.16
CA GLY A 157 -18.13 -1.05 16.37
C GLY A 157 -17.45 -2.26 17.00
N LYS A 158 -18.17 -3.36 17.23
CA LYS A 158 -17.61 -4.64 17.71
C LYS A 158 -17.52 -5.65 16.56
N TYR A 159 -16.34 -6.24 16.37
CA TYR A 159 -16.16 -7.33 15.41
C TYR A 159 -16.92 -8.57 15.88
N VAL A 160 -17.76 -9.13 15.01
CA VAL A 160 -18.54 -10.34 15.27
C VAL A 160 -18.40 -11.30 14.09
N GLN A 161 -17.85 -12.49 14.34
CA GLN A 161 -17.82 -13.57 13.36
C GLN A 161 -19.23 -14.18 13.23
N PHE A 162 -19.66 -14.49 12.01
CA PHE A 162 -20.89 -15.25 11.78
C PHE A 162 -20.73 -16.69 12.28
N PRO A 163 -21.79 -17.30 12.84
CA PRO A 163 -21.75 -18.68 13.25
C PRO A 163 -21.72 -19.62 12.03
N ASP A 164 -20.93 -20.69 12.07
CA ASP A 164 -20.83 -21.64 10.96
C ASP A 164 -22.10 -22.49 10.77
N ASN A 165 -22.85 -22.78 11.84
CA ASN A 165 -24.02 -23.67 11.82
C ASN A 165 -25.11 -23.28 12.83
N ASP A 166 -25.40 -21.98 12.94
CA ASP A 166 -26.48 -21.48 13.81
C ASP A 166 -27.31 -20.41 13.07
N PRO A 167 -28.39 -20.82 12.37
CA PRO A 167 -29.25 -19.91 11.63
C PRO A 167 -29.97 -18.89 12.51
N GLU A 168 -30.36 -19.26 13.74
CA GLU A 168 -31.06 -18.36 14.66
C GLU A 168 -30.12 -17.23 15.12
N GLU A 169 -28.87 -17.58 15.46
CA GLU A 169 -27.86 -16.59 15.81
C GLU A 169 -27.46 -15.73 14.61
N TYR A 170 -27.37 -16.31 13.41
CA TYR A 170 -27.13 -15.57 12.18
C TYR A 170 -28.23 -14.52 11.92
N GLU A 171 -29.50 -14.92 12.00
CA GLU A 171 -30.65 -14.02 11.85
C GLU A 171 -30.66 -12.95 12.94
N ARG A 172 -30.40 -13.31 14.20
CA ARG A 172 -30.28 -12.36 15.32
C ARG A 172 -29.22 -11.29 15.06
N ILE A 173 -28.05 -11.67 14.52
CA ILE A 173 -26.98 -10.72 14.18
C ILE A 173 -27.43 -9.82 13.03
N HIS A 174 -28.10 -10.36 12.02
CA HIS A 174 -28.54 -9.62 10.83
C HIS A 174 -29.65 -8.61 11.16
N ASP A 175 -30.57 -8.96 12.06
CA ASP A 175 -31.69 -8.12 12.48
C ASP A 175 -31.33 -7.10 13.58
N ASP A 176 -30.12 -7.19 14.15
CA ASP A 176 -29.67 -6.25 15.16
C ASP A 176 -29.50 -4.84 14.53
N PRO A 177 -30.02 -3.77 15.16
CA PRO A 177 -29.93 -2.42 14.63
C PRO A 177 -28.49 -1.90 14.50
N GLY A 178 -27.53 -2.55 15.16
CA GLY A 178 -26.09 -2.28 15.04
C GLY A 178 -25.42 -2.97 13.85
N TYR A 179 -26.14 -3.79 13.08
CA TYR A 179 -25.55 -4.55 11.98
C TYR A 179 -24.92 -3.63 10.93
N GLY A 180 -23.67 -3.91 10.61
CA GLY A 180 -22.88 -3.14 9.65
C GLY A 180 -22.49 -1.74 10.14
N ILE A 181 -22.62 -1.44 11.45
CA ILE A 181 -22.32 -0.14 12.03
C ILE A 181 -20.98 -0.18 12.77
N GLY A 182 -20.16 0.85 12.57
CA GLY A 182 -18.92 1.08 13.32
C GLY A 182 -17.65 0.63 12.59
N TYR A 183 -17.73 0.40 11.28
CA TYR A 183 -16.55 0.29 10.43
C TYR A 183 -15.85 1.64 10.28
N TYR A 184 -14.52 1.62 10.16
CA TYR A 184 -13.72 2.80 9.90
C TYR A 184 -12.42 2.46 9.18
N TYR A 185 -11.87 3.40 8.42
CA TYR A 185 -10.48 3.32 7.95
C TYR A 185 -9.54 4.03 8.91
N THR A 186 -8.32 3.55 8.98
CA THR A 186 -7.20 4.25 9.61
C THR A 186 -6.12 4.56 8.58
N MET A 187 -5.40 5.65 8.82
CA MET A 187 -4.27 6.06 7.98
C MET A 187 -3.10 5.09 8.19
N GLN A 188 -2.90 4.20 7.24
CA GLN A 188 -1.80 3.24 7.22
C GLN A 188 -0.54 3.81 6.56
N ASP A 189 0.52 3.02 6.49
CA ASP A 189 1.73 3.41 5.76
C ASP A 189 1.43 3.71 4.29
N PHE A 190 2.02 4.81 3.83
CA PHE A 190 1.94 5.28 2.46
C PHE A 190 3.28 5.88 2.13
N MET A 191 3.91 5.37 1.09
CA MET A 191 5.17 5.83 0.57
C MET A 191 5.03 6.31 -0.87
N VAL A 192 5.81 7.33 -1.21
CA VAL A 192 5.98 7.78 -2.60
C VAL A 192 7.41 7.48 -3.00
N VAL A 193 7.58 6.72 -4.07
CA VAL A 193 8.89 6.45 -4.67
C VAL A 193 9.11 7.46 -5.79
N VAL A 194 10.26 8.14 -5.73
CA VAL A 194 10.70 9.11 -6.72
C VAL A 194 11.99 8.59 -7.36
N PRO A 195 11.90 7.97 -8.56
CA PRO A 195 13.07 7.49 -9.31
C PRO A 195 13.97 8.63 -9.81
N VAL A 196 15.20 8.29 -10.18
CA VAL A 196 16.11 9.22 -10.87
C VAL A 196 15.47 9.64 -12.19
N GLY A 197 15.54 10.94 -12.51
CA GLY A 197 14.95 11.50 -13.73
C GLY A 197 13.44 11.77 -13.64
N ALA A 198 12.82 11.58 -12.46
CA ALA A 198 11.42 11.95 -12.28
C ALA A 198 11.22 13.46 -12.51
N LYS A 199 10.08 13.85 -13.07
CA LYS A 199 9.71 15.27 -13.28
C LYS A 199 9.33 15.90 -11.95
N PHE A 200 10.32 16.10 -11.07
CA PHE A 200 10.14 16.52 -9.68
C PHE A 200 9.33 17.81 -9.54
N ASP A 201 9.67 18.85 -10.32
CA ASP A 201 8.96 20.13 -10.21
C ASP A 201 7.50 19.99 -10.66
N LYS A 202 7.19 19.10 -11.61
CA LYS A 202 5.81 18.78 -12.00
C LYS A 202 5.08 18.02 -10.89
N LEU A 203 5.76 17.06 -10.27
CA LEU A 203 5.23 16.28 -9.16
C LEU A 203 4.86 17.17 -7.95
N VAL A 204 5.75 18.06 -7.54
CA VAL A 204 5.51 18.98 -6.42
C VAL A 204 4.39 19.97 -6.72
N ASN A 205 4.34 20.51 -7.95
CA ASN A 205 3.33 21.49 -8.35
C ASN A 205 1.97 20.88 -8.74
N SER A 206 1.81 19.55 -8.66
CA SER A 206 0.56 18.86 -9.00
C SER A 206 -0.57 19.05 -7.97
N GLY A 207 -0.25 19.59 -6.79
CA GLY A 207 -1.15 19.65 -5.64
C GLY A 207 -1.24 18.33 -4.85
N TYR A 208 -0.38 17.36 -5.16
CA TYR A 208 -0.33 16.07 -4.46
C TYR A 208 0.19 16.18 -3.02
N PHE A 209 1.04 17.17 -2.74
CA PHE A 209 1.72 17.32 -1.45
C PHE A 209 1.22 18.51 -0.62
N VAL A 210 1.28 18.37 0.70
CA VAL A 210 1.03 19.44 1.67
C VAL A 210 2.34 20.07 2.10
N GLY A 211 2.40 21.41 2.04
CA GLY A 211 3.56 22.19 2.46
C GLY A 211 4.40 22.67 1.28
N LYS A 212 5.63 23.07 1.56
CA LYS A 212 6.59 23.58 0.58
C LYS A 212 7.87 22.79 0.68
N VAL A 213 8.59 22.72 -0.44
CA VAL A 213 9.97 22.24 -0.49
C VAL A 213 10.86 23.36 0.01
N GLU A 214 11.56 23.17 1.13
CA GLU A 214 12.54 24.16 1.61
C GLU A 214 13.93 23.83 1.08
N ASN A 215 14.31 22.56 1.15
CA ASN A 215 15.55 22.01 0.64
C ASN A 215 15.23 20.93 -0.39
N LYS A 216 15.57 21.19 -1.65
CA LYS A 216 15.31 20.24 -2.74
C LYS A 216 16.08 18.94 -2.50
N PRO A 217 15.42 17.77 -2.54
CA PRO A 217 16.09 16.48 -2.48
C PRO A 217 17.16 16.31 -3.57
N ASP A 218 18.15 15.46 -3.31
CA ASP A 218 19.15 15.03 -4.28
C ASP A 218 18.50 14.15 -5.37
N LEU A 219 18.20 14.76 -6.51
CA LEU A 219 17.54 14.10 -7.63
C LEU A 219 18.48 13.20 -8.45
N THR A 220 19.78 13.13 -8.11
CA THR A 220 20.72 12.20 -8.75
C THR A 220 20.59 10.78 -8.19
N ARG A 221 19.85 10.62 -7.09
CA ARG A 221 19.58 9.36 -6.42
C ARG A 221 18.07 9.11 -6.35
N PRO A 222 17.62 7.85 -6.45
CA PRO A 222 16.23 7.56 -6.14
C PRO A 222 15.99 7.78 -4.65
N PHE A 223 14.79 8.24 -4.30
CA PHE A 223 14.39 8.40 -2.91
C PHE A 223 12.94 7.99 -2.69
N ILE A 224 12.62 7.64 -1.45
CA ILE A 224 11.25 7.42 -0.98
C ILE A 224 10.88 8.48 0.06
N LEU A 225 9.60 8.81 0.10
CA LEU A 225 8.98 9.60 1.16
C LEU A 225 8.03 8.68 1.92
N ARG A 226 7.98 8.77 3.25
CA ARG A 226 6.98 8.09 4.08
C ARG A 226 6.00 9.11 4.65
N ARG A 227 4.71 8.87 4.47
CA ARG A 227 3.65 9.72 5.01
C ARG A 227 3.79 9.77 6.53
N ASN A 228 3.66 10.96 7.10
CA ASN A 228 3.69 11.15 8.56
C ASN A 228 2.29 11.44 9.11
N PRO A 229 1.60 10.47 9.74
CA PRO A 229 0.26 10.66 10.28
C PRO A 229 0.14 11.82 11.29
N LYS A 230 1.24 12.19 11.98
CA LYS A 230 1.25 13.30 12.94
C LYS A 230 1.01 14.68 12.31
N LEU A 231 1.13 14.79 10.99
CA LEU A 231 0.90 16.03 10.24
C LEU A 231 -0.57 16.22 9.83
N TYR A 232 -1.44 15.27 10.18
CA TYR A 232 -2.86 15.29 9.82
C TYR A 232 -3.74 15.56 11.04
N LYS A 233 -4.84 16.29 10.81
CA LYS A 233 -5.86 16.52 11.84
C LYS A 233 -6.73 15.28 12.09
N GLU A 234 -6.90 14.47 11.06
CA GLU A 234 -7.75 13.28 11.06
C GLU A 234 -6.99 12.14 10.38
N THR A 235 -6.84 11.03 11.10
CA THR A 235 -6.17 9.80 10.65
C THR A 235 -7.11 8.59 10.71
N ARG A 236 -8.40 8.84 10.97
CA ARG A 236 -9.46 7.84 11.03
C ARG A 236 -10.66 8.38 10.27
N LYS A 237 -11.28 7.56 9.44
CA LYS A 237 -12.52 7.89 8.74
C LYS A 237 -13.58 6.87 9.10
N ASP A 238 -14.59 7.29 9.85
CA ASP A 238 -15.76 6.44 10.11
C ASP A 238 -16.60 6.27 8.85
N LEU A 239 -17.07 5.04 8.64
CA LEU A 239 -17.94 4.69 7.53
C LEU A 239 -19.42 4.90 7.91
N PRO A 240 -20.27 5.30 6.96
CA PRO A 240 -21.69 5.49 7.23
C PRO A 240 -22.36 4.17 7.62
N ALA A 241 -23.38 4.26 8.49
CA ALA A 241 -24.22 3.13 8.85
C ALA A 241 -24.87 2.49 7.61
N GLY A 242 -24.96 1.16 7.61
CA GLY A 242 -25.53 0.38 6.50
C GLY A 242 -24.54 0.06 5.37
N GLY A 243 -23.30 0.57 5.44
CA GLY A 243 -22.31 0.39 4.38
C GLY A 243 -22.70 1.11 3.08
N GLY A 244 -21.74 1.41 2.22
CA GLY A 244 -22.05 1.96 0.89
C GLY A 244 -21.06 2.98 0.36
N ASP A 245 -20.33 3.68 1.25
CA ASP A 245 -19.20 4.51 0.86
C ASP A 245 -17.88 3.91 1.36
N TRP A 246 -17.59 2.71 0.89
CA TRP A 246 -16.38 1.94 1.23
C TRP A 246 -15.10 2.54 0.63
N ILE A 247 -15.09 3.81 0.24
CA ILE A 247 -13.92 4.46 -0.31
C ILE A 247 -12.95 4.82 0.82
N ASN A 248 -11.75 4.26 0.79
CA ASN A 248 -10.68 4.61 1.69
C ASN A 248 -10.06 5.96 1.27
N PRO A 249 -10.26 7.06 2.02
CA PRO A 249 -9.73 8.36 1.64
C PRO A 249 -8.20 8.44 1.76
N PHE A 250 -7.56 7.46 2.40
CA PHE A 250 -6.14 7.47 2.67
C PHE A 250 -5.30 6.85 1.53
N VAL A 251 -5.92 6.26 0.52
CA VAL A 251 -5.23 5.69 -0.66
C VAL A 251 -5.89 6.20 -1.96
N PRO A 252 -5.15 6.28 -3.08
CA PRO A 252 -5.76 6.59 -4.37
C PRO A 252 -6.64 5.42 -4.83
N THR A 253 -7.74 5.76 -5.50
CA THR A 253 -8.67 4.82 -6.12
C THR A 253 -9.07 5.35 -7.50
N GLU A 254 -9.80 4.58 -8.30
CA GLU A 254 -10.45 5.12 -9.50
C GLU A 254 -11.32 6.33 -9.12
N ARG A 255 -12.10 6.21 -8.04
CA ARG A 255 -13.12 7.20 -7.66
C ARG A 255 -12.57 8.49 -7.06
N SER A 256 -11.43 8.45 -6.37
CA SER A 256 -10.87 9.62 -5.67
C SER A 256 -9.35 9.60 -5.53
N ARG A 257 -8.75 10.78 -5.41
CA ARG A 257 -7.38 10.93 -4.92
C ARG A 257 -7.34 10.63 -3.41
N ALA A 258 -6.21 10.12 -2.94
CA ALA A 258 -5.91 10.09 -1.52
C ALA A 258 -5.94 11.51 -0.93
N VAL A 259 -6.14 11.62 0.39
CA VAL A 259 -5.80 12.84 1.13
C VAL A 259 -4.37 13.27 0.77
N PRO A 260 -4.11 14.56 0.55
CA PRO A 260 -2.81 15.04 0.12
C PRO A 260 -1.66 14.52 1.00
N PHE A 261 -0.56 14.15 0.37
CA PHE A 261 0.59 13.55 1.05
C PHE A 261 1.35 14.60 1.86
N ALA A 262 1.63 14.30 3.13
CA ALA A 262 2.39 15.16 4.03
C ALA A 262 3.55 14.38 4.66
N PRO A 263 4.77 14.95 4.70
CA PRO A 263 5.13 16.30 4.24
C PRO A 263 5.40 16.37 2.73
N ALA A 264 5.52 17.58 2.18
CA ALA A 264 6.12 17.79 0.87
C ALA A 264 7.57 17.26 0.80
N PRO A 265 8.07 16.89 -0.39
CA PRO A 265 9.40 16.31 -0.54
C PRO A 265 10.47 17.31 -0.12
N ASP A 266 11.27 16.97 0.88
CA ASP A 266 12.38 17.80 1.36
C ASP A 266 13.59 16.91 1.60
N ASP A 267 14.79 17.45 1.42
CA ASP A 267 16.03 16.70 1.65
C ASP A 267 16.15 16.15 3.08
N SER A 268 15.49 16.79 4.05
CA SER A 268 15.40 16.33 5.45
C SER A 268 14.49 15.11 5.66
N ASN A 269 13.56 14.83 4.74
CA ASN A 269 12.58 13.74 4.86
C ASN A 269 12.66 12.71 3.72
N ALA A 270 13.52 12.94 2.73
CA ALA A 270 13.81 12.01 1.66
C ALA A 270 14.73 10.89 2.15
N TYR A 271 14.27 9.64 2.03
CA TYR A 271 15.07 8.46 2.30
C TYR A 271 15.72 8.01 0.99
N TYR A 272 17.03 8.13 0.87
CA TYR A 272 17.78 7.77 -0.31
C TYR A 272 18.18 6.29 -0.26
N LEU A 273 18.13 5.62 -1.41
CA LEU A 273 18.63 4.24 -1.51
C LEU A 273 20.11 4.21 -1.10
N VAL A 274 20.44 3.32 -0.17
CA VAL A 274 21.83 3.01 0.18
C VAL A 274 22.34 2.04 -0.87
N GLU A 275 23.26 2.52 -1.72
CA GLU A 275 23.91 1.70 -2.74
C GLU A 275 24.93 0.77 -2.08
N GLU A 276 24.48 -0.39 -1.62
CA GLU A 276 25.32 -1.57 -1.45
C GLU A 276 24.95 -2.56 -2.57
N PRO A 277 25.86 -3.44 -3.03
CA PRO A 277 25.41 -4.60 -3.80
C PRO A 277 24.34 -5.30 -2.96
N PHE A 278 23.10 -5.28 -3.41
CA PHE A 278 22.01 -5.88 -2.67
C PHE A 278 22.26 -7.39 -2.63
N ASP A 279 22.71 -7.87 -1.48
CA ASP A 279 23.03 -9.26 -1.29
C ASP A 279 21.71 -10.03 -1.13
N TRP A 280 21.20 -10.58 -2.23
CA TRP A 280 20.04 -11.47 -2.22
C TRP A 280 20.22 -12.68 -1.31
N SER A 281 21.45 -13.02 -0.91
CA SER A 281 21.75 -14.06 0.09
C SER A 281 21.72 -13.56 1.53
N SER A 282 21.68 -12.24 1.76
CA SER A 282 21.58 -11.61 3.09
C SER A 282 20.15 -11.48 3.61
N ILE A 283 19.15 -11.79 2.77
CA ILE A 283 17.79 -12.09 3.24
C ILE A 283 17.93 -13.31 4.16
N PRO A 284 17.48 -13.26 5.43
CA PRO A 284 17.90 -14.22 6.45
C PRO A 284 17.57 -15.66 6.05
N GLY A 285 18.58 -16.32 5.50
CA GLY A 285 18.73 -17.74 5.40
C GLY A 285 19.97 -18.07 6.21
N GLU A 286 19.80 -18.77 7.34
CA GLU A 286 20.95 -19.47 7.89
C GLU A 286 21.44 -20.47 6.84
N SER A 287 22.73 -20.30 6.53
CA SER A 287 23.60 -21.25 5.86
C SER A 287 23.27 -22.71 6.21
N LEU A 288 23.17 -23.54 5.18
CA LEU A 288 23.47 -24.98 5.25
C LEU A 288 24.72 -25.26 4.43
#